data_AF-A0A699YEU5-F1
#
_entry.id   AF-A0A699YEU5-F1
#
_cell.length_a   1.000
_cell.length_b   1.000
_cell.length_c   1.000
_cell.angle_alpha   90.00
_cell.angle_beta   90.00
_cell.angle_gamma   90.00
#
_symmetry.space_group_name_H-M   'P 1'
#
loop_
_entity.id
_entity.type
_entity.pdbx_description
1 polymer ?
#
loop_
_entity_poly.entity_id
_entity_poly.type
_entity_poly.pdbx_seq_one_letter_code
_entity_poly.pdbx_strand_id
1 'polypeptide(L)'
;MASIRQLQQEVNQMHEKGKIIVKSKEVQRHREALQEKINQVSAVAHKIKTRVEMLDKANEVAKKVKGQGEGSASERTRTTITAGLKKKLKDLMGEFSQLRNRIQDEYREVVERRVYTVTGQHVAEEEIDRMIETGEAENIFQKAILTDQ
;
A
#
# COMPACT_ATOMS: atom_id res chain seq x y z
N MET A 1 14.81 -3.15 -4.51
CA MET A 1 14.21 -3.81 -3.32
C MET A 1 14.31 -2.96 -2.07
N ALA A 2 15.50 -2.45 -1.70
CA ALA A 2 15.65 -1.60 -0.50
C ALA A 2 14.71 -0.37 -0.52
N SER A 3 14.55 0.28 -1.67
CA SER A 3 13.64 1.41 -1.85
C SER A 3 12.17 1.07 -1.55
N ILE A 4 11.72 -0.16 -1.85
CA ILE A 4 10.36 -0.60 -1.51
C ILE A 4 10.20 -0.66 0.02
N ARG A 5 11.17 -1.26 0.73
CA ARG A 5 11.15 -1.33 2.20
C ARG A 5 11.18 0.04 2.85
N GLN A 6 12.02 0.93 2.34
CA GLN A 6 12.10 2.30 2.86
C GLN A 6 10.75 3.00 2.71
N LEU A 7 10.11 2.93 1.54
CA LEU A 7 8.80 3.53 1.32
C LEU A 7 7.70 2.88 2.18
N GLN A 8 7.75 1.56 2.40
CA GLN A 8 6.83 0.89 3.33
C GLN A 8 7.00 1.39 4.78
N GLN A 9 8.24 1.61 5.21
CA GLN A 9 8.52 2.19 6.53
C GLN A 9 8.02 3.62 6.62
N GLU A 10 8.21 4.43 5.57
CA GLU A 10 7.66 5.79 5.49
C GLU A 10 6.13 5.79 5.57
N VAL A 11 5.45 4.91 4.82
CA VAL A 11 3.98 4.74 4.88
C VAL A 11 3.53 4.39 6.29
N ASN A 12 4.19 3.43 6.95
CA ASN A 12 3.85 3.05 8.32
C ASN A 12 4.08 4.20 9.32
N GLN A 13 5.20 4.92 9.21
CA GLN A 13 5.48 6.08 10.07
C GLN A 13 4.49 7.22 9.85
N MET A 14 4.09 7.47 8.60
CA MET A 14 3.06 8.46 8.29
C MET A 14 1.72 8.06 8.86
N HIS A 15 1.34 6.79 8.75
CA HIS A 15 0.11 6.27 9.36
C HIS A 15 0.10 6.49 10.89
N GLU A 16 1.15 6.08 11.59
CA GLU A 16 1.23 6.26 13.05
C GLU A 16 1.17 7.74 13.46
N LYS A 17 1.83 8.64 12.70
CA LYS A 17 1.74 10.09 12.94
C LYS A 17 0.34 10.64 12.65
N GLY A 18 -0.38 10.05 11.71
CA GLY A 18 -1.74 10.46 11.33
C GLY A 18 -2.75 10.25 12.45
N LYS A 19 -2.54 9.25 13.32
CA LYS A 19 -3.46 8.87 14.41
C LYS A 19 -3.71 9.99 15.43
N ILE A 20 -2.79 10.93 15.57
CA ILE A 20 -2.90 12.05 16.52
C ILE A 20 -3.39 13.36 15.90
N ILE A 21 -3.61 13.39 14.58
CA ILE A 21 -4.08 14.59 13.89
C ILE A 21 -5.58 14.73 14.12
N VAL A 22 -6.01 15.83 14.74
CA VAL A 22 -7.42 16.05 15.11
C VAL A 22 -8.14 17.08 14.24
N LYS A 23 -7.40 17.98 13.57
CA LYS A 23 -7.99 19.02 12.72
C LYS A 23 -8.39 18.45 11.37
N SER A 24 -9.68 18.50 11.04
CA SER A 24 -10.26 17.94 9.80
C SER A 24 -9.47 18.26 8.52
N LYS A 25 -9.10 19.53 8.29
CA LYS A 25 -8.29 19.93 7.12
C LYS A 25 -6.88 19.32 7.11
N GLU A 26 -6.27 19.12 8.27
CA GLU A 26 -4.94 18.50 8.39
C GLU A 26 -5.03 16.98 8.21
N VAL A 27 -6.10 16.34 8.72
CA VAL A 27 -6.40 14.92 8.48
C VAL A 27 -6.54 14.64 6.99
N GLN A 28 -7.33 15.44 6.26
CA GLN A 28 -7.53 15.30 4.82
C GLN A 28 -6.20 15.39 4.05
N ARG A 29 -5.41 16.45 4.29
CA ARG A 29 -4.11 16.62 3.64
C ARG A 29 -3.14 15.49 3.95
N HIS A 30 -3.14 15.02 5.19
CA HIS A 30 -2.29 13.90 5.62
C HIS A 30 -2.69 12.59 4.92
N ARG A 31 -4.00 12.34 4.78
CA ARG A 31 -4.54 11.19 4.05
C ARG A 31 -4.15 11.21 2.58
N GLU A 32 -4.28 12.35 1.91
CA GLU A 32 -3.85 12.53 0.51
C GLU A 32 -2.34 12.26 0.37
N ALA A 33 -1.52 12.79 1.28
CA ALA A 33 -0.08 12.55 1.30
C ALA A 33 0.28 11.07 1.54
N LEU A 34 -0.44 10.39 2.44
CA LEU A 34 -0.28 8.96 2.68
C LEU A 34 -0.65 8.13 1.45
N GLN A 35 -1.76 8.47 0.77
CA GLN A 35 -2.18 7.80 -0.45
C GLN A 35 -1.15 7.97 -1.58
N GLU A 36 -0.57 9.16 -1.71
CA GLU A 36 0.50 9.40 -2.68
C GLU A 36 1.74 8.54 -2.38
N LYS A 37 2.12 8.38 -1.10
CA LYS A 37 3.21 7.48 -0.71
C LYS A 37 2.91 6.01 -0.99
N ILE A 38 1.67 5.57 -0.78
CA ILE A 38 1.20 4.24 -1.18
C ILE A 38 1.34 4.04 -2.70
N ASN A 39 0.98 5.05 -3.50
CA ASN A 39 1.13 5.01 -4.96
C ASN A 39 2.61 4.91 -5.38
N GLN A 40 3.50 5.62 -4.68
CA GLN A 40 4.95 5.56 -4.94
C GLN A 40 5.54 4.17 -4.69
N VAL A 41 5.10 3.45 -3.64
CA VAL A 41 5.49 2.05 -3.41
C VAL A 41 5.15 1.20 -4.62
N SER A 42 3.91 1.29 -5.11
CA SER A 42 3.43 0.55 -6.28
C SER A 42 4.24 0.89 -7.53
N ALA A 43 4.49 2.16 -7.79
CA ALA A 43 5.28 2.60 -8.96
C ALA A 43 6.72 2.04 -8.94
N VAL A 44 7.38 2.06 -7.79
CA VAL A 44 8.73 1.50 -7.63
C VAL A 44 8.72 -0.02 -7.77
N ALA A 45 7.72 -0.69 -7.19
CA ALA A 45 7.54 -2.13 -7.33
C ALA A 45 7.33 -2.55 -8.79
N HIS A 46 6.52 -1.83 -9.55
CA HIS A 46 6.33 -2.07 -10.98
C HIS A 46 7.63 -1.94 -11.78
N LYS A 47 8.42 -0.88 -11.55
CA LYS A 47 9.73 -0.71 -12.21
C LYS A 47 10.67 -1.87 -11.92
N ILE A 48 10.71 -2.35 -10.68
CA ILE A 48 11.53 -3.50 -10.30
C ILE A 48 11.02 -4.79 -10.93
N LYS A 49 9.69 -5.02 -10.92
CA LYS A 49 9.05 -6.17 -11.57
C LYS A 49 9.47 -6.28 -13.03
N THR A 50 9.33 -5.19 -13.79
CA THR A 50 9.72 -5.15 -15.21
C THR A 50 11.20 -5.51 -15.39
N ARG A 51 12.10 -5.01 -14.53
CA ARG A 51 13.52 -5.35 -14.61
C ARG A 51 13.80 -6.83 -14.30
N VAL A 52 13.07 -7.43 -13.37
CA VAL A 52 13.18 -8.88 -13.07
C VAL A 52 12.65 -9.71 -14.26
N GLU A 53 11.54 -9.32 -14.88
CA GLU A 53 11.00 -9.99 -16.07
C GLU A 53 11.96 -9.88 -17.28
N MET A 54 12.68 -8.76 -17.42
CA MET A 54 13.72 -8.63 -18.42
C MET A 54 14.90 -9.58 -18.16
N LEU A 55 15.29 -9.77 -16.89
CA LEU A 55 16.33 -10.74 -16.53
C LEU A 55 15.91 -12.17 -16.84
N ASP A 56 14.64 -12.54 -16.64
CA ASP A 56 14.14 -13.85 -17.06
C ASP A 56 14.26 -14.05 -18.57
N LYS A 57 13.81 -13.05 -19.36
CA LYS A 57 13.90 -13.13 -20.82
C LYS A 57 15.36 -13.26 -21.28
N ALA A 58 16.26 -12.49 -20.68
CA ALA A 58 17.69 -12.60 -20.95
C ALA A 58 18.24 -13.98 -20.56
N ASN A 59 17.77 -14.55 -19.45
CA ASN A 59 18.17 -15.88 -19.00
C ASN A 59 17.77 -16.96 -20.01
N GLU A 60 16.57 -16.89 -20.56
CA GLU A 60 16.09 -17.82 -21.59
C GLU A 60 16.87 -17.69 -22.90
N VAL A 61 17.19 -16.47 -23.33
CA VAL A 61 18.02 -16.26 -24.53
C VAL A 61 19.42 -16.84 -24.35
N ALA A 62 20.04 -16.64 -23.18
CA ALA A 62 21.39 -17.10 -22.90
C ALA A 62 21.51 -18.64 -22.82
N LYS A 63 20.42 -19.39 -22.64
CA LYS A 63 20.43 -20.86 -22.78
C LYS A 63 20.78 -21.33 -24.20
N LYS A 64 20.57 -20.49 -25.21
CA LYS A 64 20.91 -20.80 -26.62
C LYS A 64 22.40 -20.62 -26.94
N VAL A 65 23.18 -20.07 -26.00
CA VAL A 65 24.61 -19.83 -26.19
C VAL A 65 25.42 -21.08 -25.82
N LYS A 66 26.37 -21.46 -26.68
CA LYS A 66 27.25 -22.62 -26.48
C LYS A 66 27.97 -22.53 -25.12
N GLY A 67 27.88 -23.59 -24.32
CA GLY A 67 28.48 -23.66 -22.98
C GLY A 67 27.70 -22.97 -21.86
N GLN A 68 26.58 -22.30 -22.17
CA GLN A 68 25.69 -21.65 -21.20
C GLN A 68 24.26 -22.22 -21.21
N GLY A 69 24.11 -23.37 -21.87
CA GLY A 69 22.86 -24.10 -21.95
C GLY A 69 22.42 -24.68 -20.62
N GLU A 70 21.29 -25.39 -20.69
CA GLU A 70 20.68 -26.08 -19.57
C GLU A 70 21.67 -26.98 -18.84
N GLY A 71 21.69 -26.90 -17.51
CA GLY A 71 22.59 -27.69 -16.67
C GLY A 71 24.01 -27.13 -16.55
N SER A 72 24.33 -26.02 -17.21
CA SER A 72 25.60 -25.32 -16.97
C SER A 72 25.60 -24.59 -15.62
N ALA A 73 26.79 -24.41 -15.04
CA ALA A 73 26.93 -23.65 -13.79
C ALA A 73 26.46 -22.19 -13.95
N SER A 74 26.69 -21.58 -15.14
CA SER A 74 26.23 -20.23 -15.48
C SER A 74 24.70 -20.14 -15.52
N GLU A 75 24.05 -21.10 -16.17
CA GLU A 75 22.58 -21.18 -16.25
C GLU A 75 21.96 -21.33 -14.86
N ARG A 76 22.42 -22.29 -14.06
CA ARG A 76 21.94 -22.47 -12.68
C ARG A 76 22.09 -21.20 -11.85
N THR A 77 23.25 -20.56 -11.90
CA THR A 77 23.52 -19.32 -11.14
C THR A 77 22.54 -18.21 -11.54
N ARG A 78 22.36 -17.98 -12.85
CA ARG A 78 21.43 -16.97 -13.37
C ARG A 78 19.98 -17.25 -12.96
N THR A 79 19.54 -18.50 -13.10
CA THR A 79 18.17 -18.93 -12.74
C THR A 79 17.92 -18.78 -11.24
N THR A 80 18.84 -19.23 -10.38
CA THR A 80 18.72 -19.11 -8.92
C THR A 80 18.65 -17.65 -8.47
N ILE A 81 19.51 -16.78 -9.01
CA ILE A 81 19.50 -15.35 -8.66
C ILE A 81 18.17 -14.71 -9.06
N THR A 82 17.69 -14.92 -10.29
CA THR A 82 16.43 -14.30 -10.74
C THR A 82 15.23 -14.85 -9.97
N ALA A 83 15.20 -16.15 -9.67
CA ALA A 83 14.18 -16.75 -8.80
C ALA A 83 14.18 -16.14 -7.38
N GLY A 84 15.36 -15.90 -6.81
CA GLY A 84 15.52 -15.21 -5.54
C GLY A 84 14.98 -13.77 -5.56
N LEU A 85 15.25 -13.03 -6.65
CA LEU A 85 14.71 -11.68 -6.83
C LEU A 85 13.18 -11.66 -6.96
N LYS A 86 12.59 -12.61 -7.70
CA LYS A 86 11.13 -12.76 -7.80
C LYS A 86 10.50 -13.03 -6.44
N LYS A 87 11.04 -14.00 -5.70
CA LYS A 87 10.54 -14.35 -4.38
C LYS A 87 10.60 -13.14 -3.45
N LYS A 88 11.74 -12.46 -3.40
CA LYS A 88 11.92 -11.25 -2.59
C LYS A 88 10.95 -10.12 -2.96
N LEU A 89 10.65 -9.94 -4.25
CA LEU A 89 9.64 -8.96 -4.67
C LEU A 89 8.25 -9.36 -4.19
N LYS A 90 7.89 -10.63 -4.35
CA LYS A 90 6.60 -11.17 -3.93
C LYS A 90 6.39 -11.01 -2.42
N ASP A 91 7.40 -11.38 -1.64
CA ASP A 91 7.36 -11.27 -0.18
C ASP A 91 7.16 -9.80 0.25
N LEU A 92 7.94 -8.87 -0.32
CA LEU A 92 7.80 -7.44 -0.07
C LEU A 92 6.42 -6.89 -0.43
N MET A 93 5.86 -7.31 -1.57
CA MET A 93 4.53 -6.87 -1.97
C MET A 93 3.42 -7.50 -1.13
N GLY A 94 3.63 -8.70 -0.59
CA GLY A 94 2.76 -9.32 0.40
C GLY A 94 2.72 -8.52 1.70
N GLU A 95 3.89 -8.17 2.23
CA GLU A 95 4.03 -7.28 3.40
C GLU A 95 3.34 -5.92 3.16
N PHE A 96 3.50 -5.35 1.97
CA PHE A 96 2.83 -4.10 1.60
C PHE A 96 1.30 -4.22 1.58
N SER A 97 0.78 -5.32 1.02
CA SER A 97 -0.66 -5.57 0.98
C SER A 97 -1.24 -5.63 2.39
N GLN A 98 -0.56 -6.30 3.31
CA GLN A 98 -0.97 -6.37 4.72
C GLN A 98 -0.93 -5.00 5.39
N LEU A 99 0.12 -4.20 5.14
CA LEU A 99 0.21 -2.83 5.65
C LEU A 99 -0.94 -1.96 5.14
N ARG A 100 -1.24 -2.00 3.83
CA ARG A 100 -2.33 -1.22 3.24
C ARG A 100 -3.69 -1.62 3.81
N ASN A 101 -3.96 -2.91 3.95
CA ASN A 101 -5.22 -3.39 4.52
C ASN A 101 -5.37 -2.90 5.96
N ARG A 102 -4.34 -3.05 6.79
CA ARG A 102 -4.36 -2.57 8.18
C ARG A 102 -4.67 -1.07 8.27
N ILE A 103 -4.04 -0.25 7.43
CA ILE A 103 -4.29 1.19 7.38
C ILE A 103 -5.77 1.48 7.05
N GLN A 104 -6.32 0.76 6.07
CA GLN A 104 -7.71 0.92 5.66
C GLN A 104 -8.69 0.47 6.74
N ASP A 105 -8.43 -0.66 7.38
CA ASP A 105 -9.27 -1.22 8.45
C ASP A 105 -9.28 -0.30 9.68
N GLU A 106 -8.10 0.16 10.11
CA GLU A 106 -7.99 1.12 11.22
C GLU A 106 -8.71 2.45 10.91
N TYR A 107 -8.66 2.92 9.66
CA TYR A 107 -9.38 4.11 9.25
C TYR A 107 -10.90 3.89 9.28
N ARG A 108 -11.37 2.74 8.79
CA ARG A 108 -12.78 2.36 8.83
C ARG A 108 -13.32 2.35 10.26
N GLU A 109 -12.60 1.73 11.19
CA GLU A 109 -12.99 1.73 12.60
C GLU A 109 -13.10 3.14 13.20
N VAL A 110 -12.21 4.05 12.80
CA VAL A 110 -12.25 5.45 13.26
C VAL A 110 -13.49 6.16 12.73
N VAL A 111 -13.85 5.93 11.47
CA VAL A 111 -15.07 6.50 10.85
C VAL A 111 -16.31 5.94 11.53
N GLU A 112 -16.41 4.63 11.73
CA GLU A 112 -17.53 3.98 12.42
C GLU A 112 -17.74 4.53 13.83
N ARG A 113 -16.67 4.58 14.64
CA ARG A 113 -16.74 5.13 16.01
C ARG A 113 -17.19 6.59 16.00
N ARG A 114 -16.71 7.38 15.04
CA ARG A 114 -17.07 8.79 14.89
C ARG A 114 -18.55 8.95 14.51
N VAL A 115 -19.05 8.15 13.56
CA VAL A 115 -20.47 8.14 13.18
C VAL A 115 -21.33 7.81 14.40
N TYR A 116 -21.05 6.71 15.08
CA TYR A 116 -21.81 6.30 16.27
C TYR A 116 -21.79 7.36 17.38
N THR A 117 -20.64 8.00 17.62
CA THR A 117 -20.54 9.06 18.65
C THR A 117 -21.42 10.27 18.33
N VAL A 118 -21.59 10.58 17.04
CA VAL A 118 -22.38 11.74 16.59
C VAL A 118 -23.86 11.42 16.46
N THR A 119 -24.21 10.27 15.89
CA THR A 119 -25.59 9.91 15.55
C THR A 119 -26.26 9.01 16.59
N GLY A 120 -25.47 8.36 17.46
CA GLY A 120 -25.94 7.30 18.37
C GLY A 120 -26.32 5.99 17.68
N GLN A 121 -26.09 5.87 16.36
CA GLN A 121 -26.54 4.75 15.54
C GLN A 121 -25.38 4.08 14.80
N HIS A 122 -25.46 2.76 14.68
CA HIS A 122 -24.63 2.01 13.74
C HIS A 122 -25.22 2.14 12.34
N VAL A 123 -24.39 2.55 11.39
CA VAL A 123 -24.76 2.60 9.96
C VAL A 123 -24.23 1.36 9.24
N ALA A 124 -24.80 1.04 8.09
CA ALA A 124 -24.37 -0.08 7.26
C ALA A 124 -22.94 0.13 6.73
N GLU A 125 -22.21 -0.97 6.49
CA GLU A 125 -20.82 -0.94 6.02
C GLU A 125 -20.68 -0.19 4.68
N GLU A 126 -21.67 -0.31 3.80
CA GLU A 126 -21.69 0.39 2.52
C GLU A 126 -21.83 1.92 2.69
N GLU A 127 -22.47 2.38 3.77
CA GLU A 127 -22.55 3.81 4.09
C GLU A 127 -21.22 4.31 4.64
N ILE A 128 -20.54 3.52 5.49
CA ILE A 128 -19.19 3.84 5.97
C ILE A 128 -18.22 3.98 4.79
N ASP A 129 -18.24 3.03 3.87
CA ASP A 129 -17.38 3.08 2.68
C ASP A 129 -17.67 4.31 1.82
N ARG A 130 -18.96 4.68 1.63
CA ARG A 130 -19.32 5.95 0.96
C ARG A 130 -18.74 7.16 1.69
N MET A 131 -18.88 7.25 3.00
CA MET A 131 -18.36 8.37 3.79
C MET A 131 -16.82 8.47 3.74
N ILE A 132 -16.14 7.32 3.65
CA ILE A 132 -14.70 7.22 3.44
C ILE A 132 -14.31 7.74 2.07
N GLU A 133 -15.05 7.40 1.02
CA GLU A 133 -14.80 7.82 -0.37
C GLU A 133 -15.09 9.31 -0.59
N THR A 134 -16.19 9.82 -0.03
CA THR A 134 -16.64 11.22 -0.21
C THR A 134 -15.92 12.20 0.70
N GLY A 135 -15.26 11.72 1.76
CA GLY A 135 -14.66 12.58 2.78
C GLY A 135 -15.70 13.26 3.70
N GLU A 136 -16.90 12.69 3.77
CA GLU A 136 -17.96 13.20 4.65
C GLU A 136 -17.71 12.86 6.12
N ALA A 137 -16.97 11.77 6.38
CA ALA A 137 -16.58 11.36 7.71
C ALA A 137 -15.77 12.43 8.47
N GLU A 138 -14.95 13.22 7.77
CA GLU A 138 -14.14 14.27 8.39
C GLU A 138 -14.97 15.50 8.82
N ASN A 139 -16.19 15.67 8.30
CA ASN A 139 -17.05 16.84 8.55
C ASN A 139 -18.30 16.52 9.39
N ILE A 140 -18.56 15.25 9.70
CA ILE A 140 -19.80 14.81 10.38
C ILE A 140 -20.04 15.52 11.73
N PHE A 141 -18.98 15.79 12.50
CA PHE A 141 -19.07 16.56 13.75
C PHE A 141 -19.49 18.01 13.51
N GLN A 142 -18.98 18.65 12.47
CA GLN A 142 -19.35 20.04 12.15
C GLN A 142 -20.79 20.13 11.66
N LYS A 143 -21.24 19.16 10.85
CA LYS A 143 -22.63 19.08 10.40
C LYS A 143 -23.57 18.95 11.61
N ALA A 144 -23.32 18.01 12.51
CA ALA A 144 -24.17 17.78 13.68
C ALA A 144 -24.38 19.04 14.54
N ILE A 145 -23.29 19.76 14.89
CA ILE A 145 -23.36 21.00 15.68
C ILE A 145 -24.20 22.10 15.01
N LEU A 146 -24.20 22.17 13.68
CA LEU A 146 -24.94 23.19 12.92
C LEU A 146 -26.43 22.85 12.74
N THR A 147 -26.82 21.59 12.93
CA THR A 147 -28.22 21.13 12.83
C THR A 147 -28.99 21.20 14.15
N ASP A 148 -28.29 21.30 15.28
CA ASP A 148 -28.87 21.41 16.63
C ASP A 148 -29.08 22.87 17.11
N GLN A 149 -29.08 23.85 16.19
CA GLN A 149 -29.43 25.26 16.43
C GLN A 149 -30.74 25.64 15.72
#